data_AF-A0AAV2S8I2-F1
#
_entry.id   AF-A0AAV2S8I2-F1
#
_cell.length_a   1.000
_cell.length_b   1.000
_cell.length_c   1.000
_cell.angle_alpha   90.00
_cell.angle_beta   90.00
_cell.angle_gamma   90.00
#
_symmetry.space_group_name_H-M   'P 1'
#
loop_
_entity.id
_entity.type
_entity.pdbx_description
1 polymer ?
#
loop_
_entity_poly.entity_id
_entity_poly.type
_entity_poly.pdbx_seq_one_letter_code
_entity_poly.pdbx_strand_id
1 'polypeptide(L)'
;MNFTVALLLGLVALISAETMVDFELDDMNIHQDLDDDTGAITGEYTFTSPEGTQFFVKYIADTDGFRVLESNAVPVSSDNVRADGNQGSFTSDEDDSVETLG
;
A
#
# COMPACT_ATOMS: atom_id res chain seq x y z
N MET A 1 52.12 5.91 -22.66
CA MET A 1 50.78 5.57 -22.12
C MET A 1 49.75 6.32 -22.95
N ASN A 2 48.84 5.66 -23.68
CA ASN A 2 48.28 4.36 -23.32
C ASN A 2 47.69 4.48 -21.90
N PHE A 3 46.85 5.48 -21.63
CA PHE A 3 46.01 5.49 -20.43
C PHE A 3 44.84 6.45 -20.59
N THR A 4 45.05 7.59 -21.27
CA THR A 4 44.03 8.64 -21.41
C THR A 4 42.81 8.21 -22.23
N VAL A 5 43.02 7.48 -23.34
CA VAL A 5 41.91 6.97 -24.18
C VAL A 5 41.22 5.78 -23.52
N ALA A 6 41.96 4.95 -22.78
CA ALA A 6 41.38 3.84 -22.01
C ALA A 6 40.56 4.33 -20.81
N LEU A 7 40.96 5.44 -20.18
CA LEU A 7 40.21 6.08 -19.09
C LEU A 7 38.91 6.72 -19.61
N LEU A 8 38.95 7.36 -20.79
CA LEU A 8 37.76 7.94 -21.43
C LEU A 8 36.75 6.86 -21.87
N LEU A 9 37.20 5.72 -22.39
CA LEU A 9 36.33 4.59 -22.74
C LEU A 9 35.84 3.82 -21.50
N GLY A 10 36.64 3.74 -20.44
CA GLY A 10 36.23 3.14 -19.17
C GLY A 10 35.11 3.92 -18.46
N LEU A 11 35.05 5.24 -18.64
CA LEU A 11 34.01 6.09 -18.05
C LEU A 11 32.65 5.98 -18.76
N VAL A 12 32.62 5.51 -20.01
CA VAL A 12 31.38 5.34 -20.81
C VAL A 12 30.68 4.00 -20.53
N ALA A 13 31.39 3.02 -19.93
CA ALA A 13 30.85 1.70 -19.65
C ALA A 13 30.08 1.58 -18.32
N LEU A 14 29.93 2.67 -17.56
CA LEU A 14 28.88 2.79 -16.55
C LEU A 14 27.55 3.07 -17.26
N ILE A 15 27.12 2.15 -18.12
CA ILE A 15 25.74 2.12 -18.58
C ILE A 15 24.94 1.72 -17.34
N SER A 16 24.32 2.75 -16.78
CA SER A 16 23.25 2.76 -15.80
C SER A 16 22.63 1.39 -15.56
N ALA A 17 22.75 0.89 -14.32
CA ALA A 17 21.69 0.06 -13.77
C ALA A 17 20.46 0.97 -13.54
N GLU A 18 19.88 1.48 -14.64
CA GLU A 18 18.61 2.19 -14.63
C GLU A 18 17.51 1.14 -14.52
N THR A 19 17.38 0.62 -13.30
CA THR A 19 16.04 0.35 -12.79
C THR A 19 15.63 1.54 -11.91
N MET A 20 15.73 2.75 -12.46
CA MET A 20 14.84 3.82 -12.02
C MET A 20 13.50 3.51 -12.67
N VAL A 21 12.67 2.73 -11.97
CA VAL A 21 11.24 2.96 -12.12
C VAL A 21 11.04 4.35 -11.54
N ASP A 22 11.05 5.34 -12.43
CA ASP A 22 10.71 6.71 -12.10
C ASP A 22 9.21 6.67 -11.78
N PHE A 23 8.90 6.34 -10.53
CA PHE A 23 7.56 6.51 -10.00
C PHE A 23 7.36 8.01 -9.91
N GLU A 24 6.81 8.58 -10.97
CA GLU A 24 6.35 9.96 -11.00
C GLU A 24 5.19 10.05 -9.99
N LEU A 25 5.54 10.32 -8.72
CA LEU A 25 4.58 10.48 -7.61
C LEU A 25 3.68 11.71 -7.79
N ASP A 26 3.91 12.49 -8.84
CA ASP A 26 3.14 13.69 -9.19
C ASP A 26 1.65 13.36 -9.45
N ASP A 27 1.33 12.12 -9.85
CA ASP A 27 -0.05 11.65 -10.04
C ASP A 27 -0.69 11.04 -8.78
N MET A 28 0.00 11.08 -7.63
CA MET A 28 -0.57 10.61 -6.36
C MET A 28 -1.26 11.75 -5.60
N ASN A 29 -2.54 11.56 -5.28
CA ASN A 29 -3.29 12.41 -4.37
C ASN A 29 -3.57 11.66 -3.07
N ILE A 30 -3.27 12.28 -1.93
CA ILE A 30 -3.52 11.72 -0.59
C ILE A 30 -4.24 12.78 0.22
N HIS A 31 -5.40 12.43 0.78
CA HIS A 31 -6.16 13.24 1.72
C HIS A 31 -6.46 12.40 2.96
N GLN A 32 -6.26 12.95 4.15
CA GLN A 32 -6.63 12.29 5.41
C GLN A 32 -7.14 13.31 6.41
N ASP A 33 -8.12 12.88 7.20
CA ASP A 33 -8.74 13.65 8.28
C ASP A 33 -8.74 12.81 9.56
N LEU A 34 -8.44 13.47 10.68
CA LEU A 34 -8.57 12.91 12.02
C LEU A 34 -9.87 13.45 12.62
N ASP A 35 -10.70 12.55 13.13
CA ASP A 35 -11.84 12.89 13.96
C ASP A 35 -11.35 13.05 15.42
N ASP A 36 -11.33 14.29 15.91
CA ASP A 36 -10.79 14.62 17.24
C ASP A 36 -11.61 14.02 18.41
N ASP A 37 -12.89 13.68 18.18
CA ASP A 37 -13.79 13.17 19.21
C ASP A 37 -13.65 11.65 19.39
N THR A 38 -13.50 10.93 18.28
CA THR A 38 -13.42 9.46 18.24
C THR A 38 -12.00 8.94 18.11
N GLY A 39 -11.07 9.76 17.62
CA GLY A 39 -9.73 9.36 17.22
C GLY A 39 -9.70 8.56 15.92
N ALA A 40 -10.83 8.46 15.21
CA ALA A 40 -10.90 7.77 13.92
C ALA A 40 -10.18 8.57 12.83
N ILE A 41 -9.48 7.87 11.94
CA ILE A 41 -8.83 8.47 10.77
C ILE A 41 -9.59 8.04 9.53
N THR A 42 -10.10 9.00 8.77
CA THR A 42 -10.63 8.74 7.43
C THR A 42 -9.66 9.27 6.39
N GLY A 43 -9.52 8.57 5.28
CA GLY A 43 -8.67 9.06 4.21
C GLY A 43 -9.01 8.51 2.85
N GLU A 44 -8.44 9.14 1.85
CA GLU A 44 -8.51 8.75 0.46
C GLU A 44 -7.12 8.88 -0.16
N TYR A 45 -6.74 7.89 -0.95
CA TYR A 45 -5.60 8.04 -1.86
C TYR A 45 -6.00 7.61 -3.27
N THR A 46 -5.45 8.34 -4.24
CA THR A 46 -5.64 8.10 -5.67
C THR A 46 -4.27 8.05 -6.35
N PHE A 47 -4.08 7.13 -7.29
CA PHE A 47 -2.87 7.03 -8.11
C PHE A 47 -3.20 6.56 -9.52
N THR A 48 -2.36 6.94 -10.48
CA THR A 48 -2.45 6.49 -11.86
C THR A 48 -1.40 5.40 -12.11
N SER A 49 -1.82 4.25 -12.62
CA SER A 49 -0.89 3.19 -13.03
C SER A 49 -0.12 3.57 -14.30
N PRO A 50 1.00 2.90 -14.61
CA PRO A 50 1.74 3.12 -15.86
C PRO A 50 0.90 2.91 -17.13
N GLU A 51 -0.16 2.10 -17.04
CA GLU A 51 -1.12 1.87 -18.13
C GLU A 51 -2.21 2.96 -18.23
N GLY A 52 -2.12 4.03 -17.44
CA GLY A 52 -3.07 5.15 -17.42
C GLY A 52 -4.38 4.85 -16.68
N THR A 53 -4.50 3.70 -16.00
CA THR A 53 -5.69 3.40 -15.19
C THR A 53 -5.58 4.07 -13.83
N GLN A 54 -6.58 4.87 -13.46
CA GLN A 54 -6.66 5.51 -12.16
C GLN A 54 -7.28 4.58 -11.12
N PHE A 55 -6.60 4.46 -9.98
CA PHE A 55 -7.00 3.68 -8.83
C PHE A 55 -7.28 4.60 -7.65
N PHE A 56 -8.25 4.23 -6.82
CA PHE A 56 -8.58 4.95 -5.59
C PHE A 56 -8.91 3.99 -4.45
N VAL A 57 -8.71 4.48 -3.22
CA VAL A 57 -9.08 3.79 -1.98
C VAL A 57 -9.56 4.83 -0.99
N LYS A 58 -10.79 4.67 -0.49
CA LYS A 58 -11.32 5.41 0.67
C LYS A 58 -11.38 4.46 1.86
N TYR A 59 -10.93 4.91 3.02
CA TYR A 59 -10.81 4.07 4.20
C TYR A 59 -11.21 4.78 5.49
N ILE A 60 -11.45 3.97 6.52
CA ILE A 60 -11.51 4.38 7.93
C ILE A 60 -10.56 3.51 8.75
N ALA A 61 -9.90 4.12 9.72
CA ALA A 61 -9.08 3.45 10.73
C ALA A 61 -9.52 3.92 12.11
N ASP A 62 -10.03 3.02 12.94
CA ASP A 62 -10.55 3.30 14.27
C ASP A 62 -10.33 2.10 15.21
N THR A 63 -11.08 2.02 16.31
CA THR A 63 -11.00 0.92 17.29
C THR A 63 -11.31 -0.44 16.70
N ASP A 64 -12.08 -0.50 15.61
CA ASP A 64 -12.44 -1.74 14.92
C ASP A 64 -11.38 -2.11 13.85
N GLY A 65 -10.25 -1.38 13.80
CA GLY A 65 -9.15 -1.60 12.87
C GLY A 65 -9.22 -0.76 11.59
N PHE A 66 -8.49 -1.18 10.56
CA PHE A 66 -8.48 -0.53 9.25
C PHE A 66 -9.46 -1.22 8.30
N ARG A 67 -10.33 -0.44 7.65
CA ARG A 67 -11.34 -0.93 6.70
C ARG A 67 -11.46 -0.01 5.50
N VAL A 68 -11.54 -0.59 4.32
CA VAL A 68 -11.80 0.10 3.05
C VAL A 68 -13.30 0.28 2.89
N LEU A 69 -13.72 1.53 2.71
CA LEU A 69 -15.12 1.89 2.48
C LEU A 69 -15.48 1.79 1.00
N GLU A 70 -14.57 2.22 0.12
CA GLU A 70 -14.79 2.23 -1.32
C GLU A 70 -13.45 2.12 -2.05
N SER A 71 -13.35 1.26 -3.06
CA SER A 71 -12.15 1.13 -3.88
C SER A 71 -12.39 0.37 -5.18
N ASN A 72 -11.64 0.72 -6.23
CA ASN A 72 -11.46 -0.09 -7.44
C ASN A 72 -10.10 -0.84 -7.47
N ALA A 73 -9.29 -0.72 -6.42
CA ALA A 73 -7.97 -1.34 -6.27
C ALA A 73 -8.00 -2.59 -5.38
N VAL A 74 -9.08 -2.81 -4.63
CA VAL A 74 -9.23 -3.97 -3.75
C VAL A 74 -9.80 -5.16 -4.52
N PRO A 75 -9.17 -6.35 -4.43
CA PRO A 75 -9.66 -7.55 -5.11
C PRO A 75 -11.01 -8.01 -4.55
N VAL A 76 -11.80 -8.61 -5.44
CA VAL A 76 -13.11 -9.19 -5.12
C VAL A 76 -13.06 -10.69 -5.44
N SER A 77 -13.55 -11.51 -4.52
CA SER A 77 -13.67 -12.96 -4.74
C SER A 77 -14.75 -13.28 -5.78
N SER A 78 -14.81 -14.55 -6.21
CA SER A 78 -15.88 -15.05 -7.09
C SER A 78 -17.29 -14.88 -6.50
N ASP A 79 -17.39 -14.85 -5.17
CA ASP A 79 -18.64 -14.70 -4.43
C ASP A 79 -18.97 -13.22 -4.14
N ASN A 80 -18.31 -12.30 -4.84
CA ASN A 80 -18.47 -10.86 -4.70
C ASN A 80 -18.12 -10.32 -3.29
N VAL A 81 -17.21 -11.00 -2.58
CA VAL A 81 -16.68 -10.57 -1.28
C VAL A 81 -15.42 -9.75 -1.52
N ARG A 82 -15.40 -8.50 -1.06
CA ARG A 82 -14.22 -7.63 -1.15
C ARG A 82 -13.23 -7.95 -0.04
N ALA A 83 -11.94 -7.85 -0.33
CA ALA A 83 -10.88 -7.89 0.68
C ALA A 83 -10.73 -6.52 1.37
N ASP A 84 -11.82 -5.99 1.93
CA ASP A 84 -11.95 -4.61 2.40
C ASP A 84 -11.68 -4.44 3.91
N GLY A 85 -11.36 -5.51 4.62
CA GLY A 85 -11.16 -5.51 6.07
C GLY A 85 -12.40 -5.96 6.86
N ASN A 86 -13.56 -6.15 6.23
CA ASN A 86 -14.78 -6.64 6.91
C ASN A 86 -14.90 -8.17 6.93
N GLN A 87 -14.03 -8.88 6.22
CA GLN A 87 -14.11 -10.33 6.00
C GLN A 87 -13.54 -11.18 7.14
N GLY A 88 -13.02 -10.58 8.22
CA GLY A 88 -12.41 -11.29 9.34
C GLY A 88 -13.06 -10.96 10.69
N SER A 89 -13.08 -11.93 11.60
CA SER A 89 -13.28 -11.68 13.02
C SER A 89 -11.93 -11.35 13.64
N PHE A 90 -11.68 -10.08 13.98
CA PHE A 90 -10.42 -9.67 14.61
C PHE A 90 -10.37 -9.95 16.12
N THR A 91 -11.47 -10.45 16.69
CA THR A 91 -11.44 -11.01 18.03
C THR A 91 -10.69 -12.32 17.97
N SER A 92 -9.44 -12.33 18.45
CA SER A 92 -8.83 -13.58 18.89
C SER A 92 -9.68 -14.09 20.06
N ASP A 93 -10.44 -15.16 19.83
CA ASP A 93 -10.89 -15.99 20.94
C ASP A 93 -9.63 -16.62 21.53
N GLU A 94 -9.02 -15.94 22.50
CA GLU A 94 -8.05 -16.57 23.39
C GLU A 94 -8.84 -17.63 24.17
N ASP A 95 -8.78 -18.88 23.71
CA ASP A 95 -9.28 -20.04 24.44
C ASP A 95 -8.43 -20.22 25.70
N ASP A 96 -8.75 -19.45 26.74
CA ASP A 96 -8.20 -19.52 28.08
C ASP A 96 -8.78 -20.75 28.82
N SER A 97 -8.78 -21.91 28.17
CA SER A 97 -9.11 -23.18 28.82
C SER A 97 -7.98 -23.54 29.79
N VAL A 98 -7.98 -22.91 30.96
CA VAL A 98 -7.22 -23.37 32.13
C VAL A 98 -7.81 -24.70 32.56
N GLU A 99 -7.26 -25.78 32.00
CA GLU A 99 -7.41 -27.16 32.49
C GLU A 99 -7.00 -27.17 33.97
N THR A 100 -7.98 -26.95 34.86
CA THR A 100 -7.82 -27.14 36.29
C THR A 100 -7.76 -28.65 36.51
N LEU A 101 -6.53 -29.20 36.49
CA LEU A 101 -6.28 -30.56 36.90
C LEU A 101 -6.60 -30.67 38.40
N GLY A 102 -7.76 -31.27 38.70
CA GLY A 102 -8.16 -31.71 40.03
C GLY A 102 -7.48 -33.00 40.47
#